data_AF-A0A9J6E836-F1
#
_entry.id   AF-A0A9J6E836-F1
#
_cell.length_a   1.000
_cell.length_b   1.000
_cell.length_c   1.000
_cell.angle_alpha   90.00
_cell.angle_beta   90.00
_cell.angle_gamma   90.00
#
_symmetry.space_group_name_H-M   'P 1'
#
loop_
_entity.id
_entity.type
_entity.pdbx_description
1 polymer ?
#
loop_
_entity_poly.entity_id
_entity_poly.type
_entity_poly.pdbx_seq_one_letter_code
_entity_poly.pdbx_strand_id
1 'polypeptide(L)'
;MGDGGGRFVYRVRGFGSHVDSRLVEFLRELDAVHVCSWCGFVTKWKTSLYSCGDIACKECSVEAGSGDCPVHGKTVSRVMELQFPYGHNVGDEKIRCANVMRGCQFEGTLSGLDTHLKKSCAFHFIACVKCKQAVSYKDMRPHFSTCKGASQSSSGSSAAASLLEDLANARKELDHALALTYIDGESCELRKAVESAGEMFARLQTQLSMAAASLSDGTLALGAV
;
A
#
# COMPACT_ATOMS: atom_id res chain seq x y z
N MET A 1 -22.15 -24.73 0.79
CA MET A 1 -21.12 -24.54 1.84
C MET A 1 -20.28 -23.37 1.41
N GLY A 2 -20.57 -22.18 1.95
CA GLY A 2 -19.89 -20.94 1.57
C GLY A 2 -18.54 -20.89 2.27
N ASP A 3 -17.47 -21.01 1.50
CA ASP A 3 -16.09 -20.83 1.96
C ASP A 3 -15.88 -19.33 2.20
N GLY A 4 -16.17 -18.89 3.43
CA GLY A 4 -15.82 -17.55 3.92
C GLY A 4 -14.33 -17.44 4.19
N GLY A 5 -13.50 -17.78 3.20
CA GLY A 5 -12.05 -17.67 3.30
C GLY A 5 -11.67 -16.20 3.50
N GLY A 6 -11.27 -15.84 4.72
CA GLY A 6 -10.78 -14.50 5.04
C GLY A 6 -9.61 -14.12 4.14
N ARG A 7 -9.59 -12.87 3.66
CA ARG A 7 -8.42 -12.35 2.94
C ARG A 7 -7.34 -11.98 3.96
N PHE A 8 -6.22 -12.67 3.94
CA PHE A 8 -5.11 -12.44 4.86
C PHE A 8 -4.14 -11.40 4.28
N VAL A 9 -4.37 -10.11 4.58
CA VAL A 9 -3.61 -9.01 3.97
C VAL A 9 -2.77 -8.30 5.03
N TYR A 10 -1.45 -8.25 4.81
CA TYR A 10 -0.51 -7.63 5.75
C TYR A 10 0.41 -6.63 5.04
N ARG A 11 0.86 -5.62 5.78
CA ARG A 11 1.90 -4.71 5.31
C ARG A 11 3.27 -5.29 5.60
N VAL A 12 4.14 -5.33 4.59
CA VAL A 12 5.43 -6.04 4.70
C VAL A 12 6.62 -5.08 4.61
N ARG A 13 7.78 -5.46 5.19
CA ARG A 13 9.06 -4.74 5.05
C ARG A 13 10.26 -5.67 5.11
N GLY A 14 11.30 -5.35 4.36
CA GLY A 14 12.55 -6.11 4.28
C GLY A 14 12.57 -7.15 3.16
N PHE A 15 11.63 -7.06 2.21
CA PHE A 15 11.50 -7.98 1.08
C PHE A 15 11.87 -7.34 -0.26
N GLY A 16 12.22 -6.06 -0.27
CA GLY A 16 12.76 -5.35 -1.42
C GLY A 16 11.98 -4.08 -1.73
N SER A 17 12.62 -3.13 -2.40
CA SER A 17 12.07 -1.78 -2.61
C SER A 17 10.74 -1.73 -3.35
N HIS A 18 10.39 -2.76 -4.13
CA HIS A 18 9.11 -2.81 -4.85
C HIS A 18 8.00 -3.45 -4.02
N VAL A 19 8.34 -4.06 -2.88
CA VAL A 19 7.43 -4.80 -2.00
C VAL A 19 7.25 -4.07 -0.67
N ASP A 20 8.31 -3.44 -0.17
CA ASP A 20 8.32 -2.77 1.13
C ASP A 20 7.21 -1.72 1.25
N SER A 21 6.53 -1.73 2.39
CA SER A 21 5.37 -0.90 2.73
C SER A 21 4.10 -1.14 1.90
N ARG A 22 4.07 -2.15 1.03
CA ARG A 22 2.84 -2.57 0.33
C ARG A 22 2.02 -3.53 1.19
N LEU A 23 0.72 -3.52 0.95
CA LEU A 23 -0.18 -4.58 1.37
C LEU A 23 0.01 -5.79 0.44
N VAL A 24 0.19 -6.96 1.03
CA VAL A 24 0.37 -8.23 0.32
C VAL A 24 -0.65 -9.23 0.86
N GLU A 25 -1.33 -9.90 -0.05
CA GLU A 25 -2.28 -10.96 0.28
C GLU A 25 -1.55 -12.30 0.39
N PHE A 26 -1.65 -12.91 1.57
CA PHE A 26 -1.13 -14.23 1.89
C PHE A 26 -2.21 -15.27 1.64
N LEU A 27 -1.81 -16.45 1.17
CA LEU A 27 -2.74 -17.55 0.94
C LEU A 27 -3.20 -18.22 2.24
N ARG A 28 -2.52 -17.93 3.36
CA ARG A 28 -2.88 -18.38 4.70
C ARG A 28 -2.69 -17.25 5.71
N GLU A 29 -3.39 -17.37 6.84
CA GLU A 29 -3.18 -16.48 7.98
C GLU A 29 -1.77 -16.66 8.54
N LEU A 30 -1.14 -15.54 8.92
CA LEU A 30 0.15 -15.57 9.60
C LEU A 30 -0.05 -15.66 11.10
N ASP A 31 0.82 -16.42 11.76
CA ASP A 31 0.87 -16.40 13.23
C ASP A 31 1.22 -14.99 13.70
N ALA A 32 0.59 -14.56 14.81
CA ALA A 32 0.77 -13.23 15.39
C ALA A 32 2.25 -12.88 15.66
N VAL A 33 3.10 -13.89 15.83
CA VAL A 33 4.55 -13.73 16.04
C VAL A 33 5.29 -13.06 14.88
N HIS A 34 4.71 -13.09 13.67
CA HIS A 34 5.27 -12.44 12.49
C HIS A 34 4.90 -10.96 12.37
N VAL A 35 3.91 -10.49 13.14
CA VAL A 35 3.34 -9.15 13.01
C VAL A 35 3.79 -8.30 14.19
N CYS A 36 4.42 -7.16 13.92
CA CYS A 36 4.77 -6.21 14.97
C CYS A 36 3.50 -5.64 15.64
N SER A 37 3.37 -5.79 16.95
CA SER A 37 2.26 -5.28 17.76
C SER A 37 2.15 -3.75 17.73
N TRP A 38 3.25 -3.02 17.48
CA TRP A 38 3.22 -1.56 17.42
C TRP A 38 2.88 -1.02 16.02
N CYS A 39 3.62 -1.44 14.99
CA CYS A 39 3.47 -0.87 13.64
C CYS A 39 2.64 -1.72 12.67
N GLY A 40 2.27 -2.94 13.05
CA GLY A 40 1.50 -3.87 12.22
C GLY A 40 2.26 -4.45 11.02
N PHE A 41 3.57 -4.17 10.89
CA PHE A 41 4.37 -4.71 9.80
C PHE A 41 4.79 -6.15 10.05
N VAL A 42 4.75 -6.94 8.98
CA VAL A 42 5.46 -8.21 8.86
C VAL A 42 6.86 -7.95 8.33
N THR A 43 7.89 -8.35 9.08
CA THR A 43 9.28 -8.07 8.72
C THR A 43 10.10 -9.32 8.49
N LYS A 44 11.12 -9.20 7.62
CA LYS A 44 12.09 -10.28 7.39
C LYS A 44 13.03 -10.52 8.58
N TRP A 45 13.20 -9.51 9.42
CA TRP A 45 14.22 -9.50 10.46
C TRP A 45 13.67 -9.96 11.81
N LYS A 46 14.61 -10.19 12.73
CA LYS A 46 14.33 -10.59 14.11
C LYS A 46 13.33 -9.65 14.78
N THR A 47 12.42 -10.21 15.54
CA THR A 47 11.50 -9.49 16.41
C THR A 47 11.91 -9.67 17.87
N SER A 48 11.54 -8.73 18.73
CA SER A 48 11.75 -8.84 20.18
C SER A 48 10.42 -9.16 20.84
N LEU A 49 10.38 -10.22 21.65
CA LEU A 49 9.25 -10.52 22.53
C LEU A 49 9.50 -9.91 23.90
N TYR A 50 8.52 -9.14 24.37
CA TYR A 50 8.53 -8.50 25.67
C TYR A 50 7.76 -9.32 26.70
N SER A 51 8.04 -9.12 27.99
CA SER A 51 7.36 -9.85 29.07
C SER A 51 5.86 -9.53 29.19
N CYS A 52 5.43 -8.42 28.60
CA CYS A 52 4.01 -8.07 28.43
C CYS A 52 3.31 -8.84 27.30
N GLY A 53 4.04 -9.66 26.53
CA GLY A 53 3.51 -10.46 25.42
C GLY A 53 3.59 -9.79 24.04
N ASP A 54 3.94 -8.50 23.98
CA ASP A 54 4.07 -7.79 22.71
C ASP A 54 5.30 -8.21 21.93
N ILE A 55 5.16 -8.12 20.61
CA ILE A 55 6.22 -8.42 19.66
C ILE A 55 6.53 -7.16 18.89
N ALA A 56 7.78 -6.72 18.93
CA ALA A 56 8.21 -5.54 18.18
C ALA A 56 9.25 -5.90 17.12
N CYS A 57 9.14 -5.32 15.93
CA CYS A 57 10.22 -5.38 14.95
C CYS A 57 11.45 -4.64 15.45
N LYS A 58 12.60 -4.91 14.82
CA LYS A 58 13.89 -4.32 15.19
C LYS A 58 13.84 -2.78 15.22
N GLU A 59 13.26 -2.15 14.21
CA GLU A 59 13.18 -0.69 14.11
C GLU A 59 12.37 -0.09 15.26
N CYS A 60 11.18 -0.65 15.51
CA CYS A 60 10.32 -0.28 16.64
C CYS A 60 11.00 -0.48 18.00
N SER A 61 11.76 -1.57 18.15
CA SER A 61 12.48 -1.87 19.39
C SER A 61 13.64 -0.89 19.64
N VAL A 62 14.28 -0.40 18.58
CA VAL A 62 15.36 0.59 18.67
C VAL A 62 14.79 1.96 19.01
N GLU A 63 13.67 2.33 18.38
CA GLU A 63 12.99 3.61 18.61
C GLU A 63 12.49 3.78 20.05
N ALA A 64 12.01 2.70 20.68
CA ALA A 64 11.58 2.73 22.08
C ALA A 64 12.72 2.82 23.11
N GLY A 65 13.99 2.60 22.71
CA GLY A 65 15.12 2.57 23.64
C GLY A 65 15.29 1.23 24.38
N SER A 66 16.36 1.12 25.18
CA SER A 66 16.71 -0.13 25.86
C SER A 66 15.80 -0.40 27.06
N GLY A 67 14.86 -1.34 26.89
CA GLY A 67 14.09 -1.93 27.99
C GLY A 67 12.64 -1.50 28.07
N ASP A 68 12.16 -0.65 27.17
CA ASP A 68 10.74 -0.29 27.11
C ASP A 68 10.01 -1.08 26.02
N CYS A 69 8.79 -1.53 26.32
CA CYS A 69 7.90 -2.05 25.29
C CYS A 69 7.40 -0.87 24.43
N PRO A 70 7.57 -0.91 23.10
CA PRO A 70 7.14 0.17 22.23
C PRO A 70 5.61 0.37 22.20
N VAL A 71 4.83 -0.66 22.54
CA VAL A 71 3.36 -0.61 22.57
C VAL A 71 2.85 0.08 23.83
N HIS A 72 3.44 -0.25 24.98
CA HIS A 72 2.94 0.19 26.28
C HIS A 72 3.71 1.36 26.89
N GLY A 73 4.91 1.69 26.38
CA GLY A 73 5.76 2.75 26.92
C GLY A 73 6.22 2.50 28.36
N LYS A 74 6.25 1.23 28.78
CA LYS A 74 6.66 0.81 30.13
C LYS A 74 7.97 0.06 30.06
N THR A 75 8.81 0.23 31.07
CA THR A 75 10.01 -0.57 31.27
C THR A 75 9.61 -2.01 31.56
N VAL A 76 9.82 -2.87 30.57
CA VAL A 76 9.55 -4.31 30.64
C VAL A 76 10.73 -5.05 30.06
N SER A 77 11.16 -6.11 30.74
CA SER A 77 12.30 -6.89 30.29
C SER A 77 12.03 -7.49 28.90
N ARG A 78 13.01 -7.35 28.00
CA ARG A 78 13.06 -8.11 26.75
C ARG A 78 13.29 -9.58 27.11
N VAL A 79 12.30 -10.43 26.85
CA VAL A 79 12.34 -11.84 27.26
C VAL A 79 13.19 -12.64 26.29
N MET A 80 13.02 -12.40 24.99
CA MET A 80 13.77 -13.09 23.96
C MET A 80 13.87 -12.26 22.70
N GLU A 81 15.00 -12.39 22.01
CA GLU A 81 15.10 -12.03 20.60
C GLU A 81 14.58 -13.24 19.82
N LEU A 82 13.41 -13.10 19.20
CA LEU A 82 12.85 -14.09 18.29
C LEU A 82 13.70 -14.04 17.01
N GLN A 83 14.79 -14.81 17.04
CA GLN A 83 15.36 -15.35 15.82
C GLN A 83 14.46 -16.52 15.46
N PHE A 84 13.56 -16.34 14.48
CA PHE A 84 12.69 -17.42 14.01
C PHE A 84 13.53 -18.68 13.82
N PRO A 85 13.42 -19.66 14.73
CA PRO A 85 14.39 -20.73 14.81
C PRO A 85 13.87 -21.84 13.91
N TYR A 86 14.70 -22.32 12.98
CA TYR A 86 14.43 -23.56 12.23
C TYR A 86 13.10 -23.61 11.46
N GLY A 87 13.06 -22.96 10.28
CA GLY A 87 12.25 -23.47 9.16
C GLY A 87 10.98 -22.71 8.77
N HIS A 88 10.50 -21.75 9.56
CA HIS A 88 9.37 -20.89 9.17
C HIS A 88 9.81 -19.44 9.00
N ASN A 89 10.52 -19.18 7.91
CA ASN A 89 10.80 -17.84 7.45
C ASN A 89 9.55 -17.29 6.76
N VAL A 90 8.99 -16.18 7.24
CA VAL A 90 7.82 -15.54 6.62
C VAL A 90 8.06 -15.19 5.14
N GLY A 91 9.32 -15.08 4.73
CA GLY A 91 9.72 -14.93 3.34
C GLY A 91 9.38 -16.12 2.43
N ASP A 92 9.15 -17.31 2.98
CA ASP A 92 8.76 -18.52 2.23
C ASP A 92 7.23 -18.67 2.11
N GLU A 93 6.48 -17.83 2.84
CA GLU A 93 5.03 -17.83 2.79
C GLU A 93 4.49 -17.53 1.41
N LYS A 94 3.42 -18.26 1.05
CA LYS A 94 2.76 -18.10 -0.24
C LYS A 94 1.88 -16.87 -0.24
N ILE A 95 2.07 -16.06 -1.27
CA ILE A 95 1.37 -14.80 -1.47
C ILE A 95 0.81 -14.71 -2.89
N ARG A 96 -0.15 -13.81 -3.08
CA ARG A 96 -0.54 -13.29 -4.39
C ARG A 96 0.26 -12.04 -4.71
N CYS A 97 0.47 -11.78 -6.00
CA CYS A 97 1.09 -10.53 -6.45
C CYS A 97 0.33 -9.30 -5.95
N ALA A 98 1.06 -8.25 -5.56
CA ALA A 98 0.47 -6.96 -5.20
C ALA A 98 -0.36 -6.31 -6.33
N ASN A 99 -0.23 -6.79 -7.57
CA ASN A 99 -1.01 -6.36 -8.72
C ASN A 99 -2.12 -7.36 -9.10
N VAL A 100 -2.56 -8.24 -8.19
CA VAL A 100 -3.63 -9.23 -8.47
C VAL A 100 -4.92 -8.58 -8.94
N MET A 101 -5.30 -7.45 -8.33
CA MET A 101 -6.48 -6.67 -8.74
C MET A 101 -6.37 -6.07 -10.15
N ARG A 102 -5.14 -5.99 -10.70
CA ARG A 102 -4.89 -5.55 -12.07
C ARG A 102 -4.86 -6.72 -13.06
N GLY A 103 -5.04 -7.96 -12.60
CA GLY A 103 -5.01 -9.17 -13.42
C GLY A 103 -3.74 -10.01 -13.30
N CYS A 104 -2.81 -9.68 -12.39
CA CYS A 104 -1.62 -10.51 -12.19
C CYS A 104 -1.96 -11.80 -11.43
N GLN A 105 -1.81 -12.94 -12.10
CA GLN A 105 -2.12 -14.26 -11.52
C GLN A 105 -0.93 -14.90 -10.81
N PHE A 106 0.14 -14.16 -10.55
CA PHE A 106 1.32 -14.72 -9.88
C PHE A 106 1.00 -15.06 -8.43
N GLU A 107 1.25 -16.32 -8.08
CA GLU A 107 1.36 -16.83 -6.72
C GLU A 107 2.78 -17.36 -6.50
N GLY A 108 3.40 -17.01 -5.38
CA GLY A 108 4.80 -17.34 -5.12
C GLY A 108 5.20 -17.04 -3.68
N THR A 109 6.49 -17.10 -3.38
CA THR A 109 6.97 -16.77 -2.03
C THR A 109 7.09 -15.26 -1.86
N LEU A 110 6.90 -14.76 -0.64
CA LEU A 110 7.08 -13.34 -0.32
C LEU A 110 8.49 -12.83 -0.68
N SER A 111 9.53 -13.63 -0.43
CA SER A 111 10.91 -13.32 -0.85
C SER A 111 11.10 -13.25 -2.36
N GLY A 112 10.28 -13.98 -3.13
CA GLY A 112 10.31 -13.96 -4.59
C GLY A 112 9.55 -12.78 -5.22
N LEU A 113 8.70 -12.10 -4.46
CA LEU A 113 7.77 -11.09 -4.98
C LEU A 113 8.49 -9.88 -5.60
N ASP A 114 9.56 -9.38 -4.98
CA ASP A 114 10.32 -8.24 -5.51
C ASP A 114 10.98 -8.57 -6.85
N THR A 115 11.51 -9.79 -6.98
CA THR A 115 12.05 -10.27 -8.26
C THR A 115 10.96 -10.37 -9.32
N HIS A 116 9.79 -10.92 -8.96
CA HIS A 116 8.64 -10.95 -9.87
C HIS A 116 8.25 -9.55 -10.33
N LEU A 117 8.07 -8.60 -9.41
CA LEU A 117 7.68 -7.22 -9.74
C LEU A 117 8.69 -6.54 -10.67
N LYS A 118 9.99 -6.74 -10.44
CA LYS A 118 11.07 -6.13 -11.25
C LYS A 118 11.20 -6.73 -12.64
N LYS A 119 11.07 -8.06 -12.77
CA LYS A 119 11.52 -8.77 -13.98
C LYS A 119 10.38 -9.38 -14.80
N SER A 120 9.28 -9.74 -14.16
CA SER A 120 8.30 -10.67 -14.76
C SER A 120 6.85 -10.17 -14.70
N CYS A 121 6.55 -9.21 -13.84
CA CYS A 121 5.20 -8.71 -13.66
C CYS A 121 4.78 -7.81 -14.84
N ALA A 122 3.97 -8.36 -15.75
CA ALA A 122 3.37 -7.59 -16.86
C ALA A 122 2.39 -6.50 -16.38
N PHE A 123 1.97 -6.55 -15.12
CA PHE A 123 1.00 -5.62 -14.52
C PHE A 123 1.66 -4.58 -13.59
N HIS A 124 2.99 -4.56 -13.51
CA HIS A 124 3.71 -3.52 -12.80
C HIS A 124 3.94 -2.33 -13.73
N PHE A 125 3.04 -1.34 -13.70
CA PHE A 125 3.15 -0.14 -14.52
C PHE A 125 3.81 1.01 -13.76
N ILE A 126 4.60 1.81 -14.48
CA ILE A 126 5.17 3.07 -14.02
C ILE A 126 4.96 4.14 -15.10
N ALA A 127 4.83 5.41 -14.70
CA ALA A 127 4.64 6.50 -15.63
C ALA A 127 5.97 6.89 -16.30
N CYS A 128 5.99 6.97 -17.63
CA CYS A 128 7.15 7.48 -18.35
C CYS A 128 7.34 8.96 -18.06
N VAL A 129 8.55 9.37 -17.65
CA VAL A 129 8.80 10.77 -17.32
C VAL A 129 8.69 11.71 -18.54
N LYS A 130 8.94 11.19 -19.76
CA LYS A 130 8.89 11.93 -21.03
C LYS A 130 7.46 12.17 -21.54
N CYS A 131 6.63 11.12 -21.59
CA CYS A 131 5.30 11.18 -22.20
C CYS A 131 4.13 10.95 -21.24
N LYS A 132 4.42 10.67 -19.96
CA LYS A 132 3.45 10.36 -18.90
C LYS A 132 2.59 9.11 -19.12
N GLN A 133 2.75 8.38 -20.23
CA GLN A 133 2.06 7.12 -20.44
C GLN A 133 2.46 6.08 -19.39
N ALA A 134 1.47 5.28 -18.95
CA ALA A 134 1.70 4.13 -18.10
C ALA A 134 2.36 3.02 -18.94
N VAL A 135 3.60 2.68 -18.61
CA VAL A 135 4.37 1.66 -19.29
C VAL A 135 4.74 0.59 -18.28
N SER A 136 4.63 -0.66 -18.68
CA SER A 136 5.07 -1.80 -17.88
C SER A 136 6.56 -1.63 -17.54
N TYR A 137 6.94 -1.83 -16.27
CA TYR A 137 8.27 -1.55 -15.76
C TYR A 137 9.36 -2.28 -16.55
N LYS A 138 9.12 -3.55 -16.92
CA LYS A 138 10.05 -4.34 -17.74
C LYS A 138 10.27 -3.73 -19.13
N ASP A 139 9.28 -3.01 -19.65
CA ASP A 139 9.26 -2.41 -20.99
C ASP A 139 9.65 -0.92 -20.95
N MET A 140 9.89 -0.34 -19.76
CA MET A 140 10.25 1.07 -19.62
C MET A 140 11.59 1.39 -20.30
N ARG A 141 12.58 0.50 -20.21
CA ARG A 141 13.90 0.71 -20.85
C ARG A 141 13.81 0.81 -22.38
N PRO A 142 13.19 -0.16 -23.10
CA PRO A 142 13.01 -0.05 -24.55
C PRO A 142 12.02 1.06 -24.95
N HIS A 143 11.01 1.35 -24.13
CA HIS A 143 10.13 2.50 -24.36
C HIS A 143 10.91 3.82 -24.29
N PHE A 144 11.75 4.01 -23.28
CA PHE A 144 12.40 5.28 -23.01
C PHE A 144 13.36 5.72 -24.13
N SER A 145 14.02 4.75 -24.79
CA SER A 145 14.92 5.02 -25.94
C SER A 145 14.17 5.46 -27.19
N THR A 146 12.92 5.01 -27.37
CA THR A 146 12.09 5.32 -28.55
C THR A 146 11.03 6.40 -28.28
N CYS A 147 10.82 6.75 -27.01
CA CYS A 147 9.83 7.73 -26.58
C CYS A 147 10.21 9.16 -27.00
N LYS A 148 9.35 9.78 -27.82
CA LYS A 148 9.50 11.13 -28.37
C LYS A 148 8.95 12.25 -27.47
N GLY A 149 8.59 11.95 -26.22
CA GLY A 149 7.92 12.92 -25.33
C GLY A 149 6.41 12.90 -25.51
N ALA A 150 5.70 13.80 -24.80
CA ALA A 150 4.26 13.91 -24.91
C ALA A 150 3.85 14.32 -26.34
N SER A 151 3.50 13.34 -27.18
CA SER A 151 2.56 13.60 -28.25
C SER A 151 1.26 14.00 -27.58
N GLN A 152 0.74 15.19 -27.89
CA GLN A 152 -0.54 15.70 -27.42
C GLN A 152 -1.66 14.74 -27.86
N SER A 153 -1.81 13.63 -27.13
CA SER A 153 -3.00 12.80 -27.18
C SER A 153 -3.90 13.37 -26.09
N SER A 154 -4.73 14.30 -26.52
CA SER A 154 -5.77 15.01 -25.77
C SER A 154 -6.90 14.10 -25.24
N SER A 155 -6.65 12.79 -25.06
CA SER A 155 -7.63 11.85 -24.49
C SER A 155 -7.63 11.84 -22.96
N GLY A 156 -6.70 12.55 -22.30
CA GLY A 156 -6.59 12.61 -20.85
C GLY A 156 -7.70 13.39 -20.14
N SER A 157 -8.38 14.31 -20.83
CA SER A 157 -9.42 15.15 -20.21
C SER A 157 -10.68 14.36 -19.86
N SER A 158 -11.15 13.49 -20.78
CA SER A 158 -12.36 12.69 -20.59
C SER A 158 -12.17 11.53 -19.59
N ALA A 159 -11.00 10.88 -19.60
CA ALA A 159 -10.68 9.81 -18.66
C ALA A 159 -10.43 10.34 -17.23
N ALA A 160 -9.80 11.51 -17.10
CA ALA A 160 -9.63 12.16 -15.80
C ALA A 160 -10.96 12.66 -15.23
N ALA A 161 -11.85 13.20 -16.08
CA ALA A 161 -13.20 13.56 -15.68
C ALA A 161 -14.02 12.33 -15.22
N SER A 162 -13.94 11.22 -15.95
CA SER A 162 -14.61 9.97 -15.58
C SER A 162 -14.09 9.42 -14.24
N LEU A 163 -12.77 9.42 -14.02
CA LEU A 163 -12.18 9.00 -12.74
C LEU A 163 -12.59 9.92 -11.58
N LEU A 164 -12.71 11.22 -11.82
CA LEU A 164 -13.20 12.18 -10.82
C LEU A 164 -14.68 11.95 -10.49
N GLU A 165 -15.49 11.60 -11.49
CA GLU A 165 -16.89 11.22 -11.34
C GLU A 165 -17.01 9.91 -10.53
N ASP A 166 -16.22 8.89 -10.87
CA ASP A 166 -16.18 7.60 -10.17
C ASP A 166 -15.75 7.77 -8.70
N LEU A 167 -14.75 8.62 -8.44
CA LEU A 167 -14.33 8.97 -7.08
C LEU A 167 -15.42 9.72 -6.30
N ALA A 168 -16.13 10.65 -6.96
CA ALA A 168 -17.25 11.36 -6.36
C ALA A 168 -18.42 10.42 -6.03
N ASN A 169 -18.67 9.43 -6.89
CA ASN A 169 -19.70 8.41 -6.68
C ASN A 169 -19.32 7.45 -5.55
N ALA A 170 -18.08 6.96 -5.52
CA ALA A 170 -17.58 6.13 -4.42
C ALA A 170 -17.65 6.86 -3.06
N ARG A 171 -17.39 8.17 -3.05
CA ARG A 171 -17.57 9.01 -1.85
C ARG A 171 -19.03 9.08 -1.40
N LYS A 172 -19.97 9.29 -2.33
CA LYS A 172 -21.40 9.30 -2.00
C LYS A 172 -21.89 7.94 -1.48
N GLU A 173 -21.39 6.84 -2.04
CA GLU A 173 -21.70 5.50 -1.56
C GLU A 173 -21.18 5.26 -0.14
N LEU A 174 -19.98 5.78 0.16
CA LEU A 174 -19.41 5.76 1.51
C LEU A 174 -20.25 6.60 2.49
N ASP A 175 -20.65 7.81 2.10
CA ASP A 175 -21.52 8.70 2.89
C ASP A 175 -22.90 8.06 3.14
N HIS A 176 -23.44 7.35 2.15
CA HIS A 176 -24.70 6.62 2.28
C HIS A 176 -24.56 5.38 3.20
N ALA A 177 -23.49 4.61 3.05
CA ALA A 177 -23.19 3.50 3.96
C ALA A 177 -23.02 3.98 5.41
N LEU A 178 -22.37 5.14 5.61
CA LEU A 178 -22.28 5.82 6.90
C LEU A 178 -23.67 6.19 7.46
N ALA A 179 -24.56 6.73 6.63
CA ALA A 179 -25.92 7.05 7.03
C ALA A 179 -26.72 5.79 7.43
N LEU A 180 -26.47 4.65 6.81
CA LEU A 180 -27.08 3.37 7.17
C LEU A 180 -26.52 2.79 8.48
N THR A 181 -25.25 3.05 8.82
CA THR A 181 -24.69 2.69 10.14
C THR A 181 -25.23 3.52 11.30
N TYR A 182 -26.01 4.58 11.02
CA TYR A 182 -26.69 5.39 12.04
C TYR A 182 -27.78 4.62 12.80
N ILE A 183 -28.18 3.45 12.29
CA ILE A 183 -29.25 2.63 12.88
C ILE A 183 -28.72 1.62 13.92
N ASP A 184 -27.43 1.29 13.92
CA ASP A 184 -26.90 0.28 14.86
C ASP A 184 -25.60 0.78 15.53
N GLY A 185 -25.70 1.08 16.82
CA GLY A 185 -24.75 1.89 17.60
C GLY A 185 -23.38 1.27 17.92
N GLU A 186 -22.82 0.41 17.08
CA GLU A 186 -21.67 -0.44 17.44
C GLU A 186 -20.34 -0.15 16.74
N SER A 187 -20.10 0.99 16.06
CA SER A 187 -18.78 1.22 15.46
C SER A 187 -18.28 2.67 15.43
N CYS A 188 -17.99 3.21 16.60
CA CYS A 188 -17.40 4.55 16.78
C CYS A 188 -16.02 4.70 16.10
N GLU A 189 -15.18 3.66 16.13
CA GLU A 189 -13.83 3.70 15.55
C GLU A 189 -13.83 3.56 14.02
N LEU A 190 -14.71 2.72 13.48
CA LEU A 190 -14.92 2.64 12.02
C LEU A 190 -15.45 3.98 11.50
N ARG A 191 -16.40 4.60 12.20
CA ARG A 191 -16.92 5.93 11.84
C ARG A 191 -15.80 6.99 11.77
N LYS A 192 -14.95 7.09 12.80
CA LYS A 192 -13.81 8.03 12.79
C LYS A 192 -12.84 7.75 11.65
N ALA A 193 -12.58 6.47 11.35
CA ALA A 193 -11.71 6.07 10.25
C ALA A 193 -12.30 6.44 8.88
N VAL A 194 -13.62 6.32 8.72
CA VAL A 194 -14.33 6.66 7.47
C VAL A 194 -14.47 8.18 7.30
N GLU A 195 -14.77 8.93 8.37
CA GLU A 195 -14.76 10.41 8.37
C GLU A 195 -13.36 10.94 7.99
N SER A 196 -12.31 10.40 8.61
CA SER A 196 -10.92 10.72 8.28
C SER A 196 -10.58 10.38 6.82
N ALA A 197 -11.07 9.25 6.31
CA ALA A 197 -10.92 8.92 4.89
C ALA A 197 -11.64 9.92 3.97
N GLY A 198 -12.86 10.34 4.32
CA GLY A 198 -13.61 11.37 3.59
C GLY A 198 -12.88 12.71 3.53
N GLU A 199 -12.28 13.13 4.65
CA GLU A 199 -11.46 14.34 4.69
C GLU A 199 -10.19 14.22 3.82
N MET A 200 -9.52 13.07 3.87
CA MET A 200 -8.36 12.80 3.02
C MET A 200 -8.73 12.84 1.52
N PHE A 201 -9.88 12.28 1.15
CA PHE A 201 -10.38 12.33 -0.22
C PHE A 201 -10.72 13.76 -0.65
N ALA A 202 -11.38 14.55 0.19
CA ALA A 202 -11.68 15.95 -0.11
C ALA A 202 -10.40 16.77 -0.33
N ARG A 203 -9.38 16.58 0.51
CA ARG A 203 -8.08 17.25 0.36
C ARG A 203 -7.37 16.86 -0.93
N LEU A 204 -7.36 15.56 -1.27
CA LEU A 204 -6.79 15.07 -2.52
C LEU A 204 -7.52 15.66 -3.74
N GLN A 205 -8.85 15.75 -3.69
CA GLN A 205 -9.66 16.35 -4.75
C GLN A 205 -9.33 17.83 -4.94
N THR A 206 -9.21 18.61 -3.86
CA THR A 206 -8.79 20.02 -3.93
C THR A 206 -7.37 20.18 -4.48
N GLN A 207 -6.44 19.32 -4.07
CA GLN A 207 -5.07 19.37 -4.60
C GLN A 207 -5.01 19.03 -6.09
N LEU A 208 -5.80 18.06 -6.55
CA LEU A 208 -5.91 17.70 -7.96
C LEU A 208 -6.56 18.83 -8.78
N SER A 209 -7.60 19.49 -8.28
CA SER A 209 -8.22 20.62 -8.97
C SER A 209 -7.28 21.82 -9.05
N MET A 210 -6.51 22.11 -7.99
CA MET A 210 -5.51 23.17 -8.00
C MET A 210 -4.35 22.85 -8.96
N ALA A 211 -3.88 21.59 -8.99
CA ALA A 211 -2.85 21.17 -9.93
C ALA A 211 -3.34 21.25 -11.39
N ALA A 212 -4.60 20.91 -11.65
CA ALA A 212 -5.21 21.06 -12.97
C ALA A 212 -5.33 22.53 -13.41
N ALA A 213 -5.71 23.45 -12.49
CA ALA A 213 -5.80 24.88 -12.77
C ALA A 213 -4.41 25.52 -13.05
N SER A 214 -3.38 25.13 -12.31
CA SER A 214 -2.01 25.60 -12.54
C SER A 214 -1.43 25.11 -13.87
N LEU A 215 -1.89 23.96 -14.37
CA LEU A 215 -1.53 23.45 -15.69
C LEU A 215 -2.24 24.21 -16.83
N SER A 216 -3.43 24.79 -16.59
CA SER A 216 -4.09 25.65 -17.57
C SER A 216 -3.45 27.05 -17.69
N ASP A 217 -3.03 27.66 -16.58
CA ASP A 217 -2.43 29.01 -16.59
C ASP A 217 -1.01 29.04 -17.20
N GLY A 218 -0.25 27.96 -17.10
CA GLY A 218 1.07 27.84 -17.74
C GLY A 218 1.04 27.80 -19.27
N THR A 219 -0.15 27.65 -19.89
CA THR A 219 -0.31 27.55 -21.35
C THR A 219 -0.39 28.91 -22.04
N LEU A 220 -0.61 30.01 -21.30
CA LEU A 220 -0.73 31.35 -21.87
C LEU A 220 0.60 32.14 -21.92
N ALA A 221 1.68 31.64 -21.31
CA ALA A 221 2.92 32.40 -21.14
C ALA A 221 4.08 32.05 -22.12
N LEU A 222 3.89 31.14 -23.07
CA LEU A 222 4.94 30.75 -24.05
C LEU A 222 4.58 31.11 -25.51
N GLY A 223 3.80 32.17 -25.69
CA GLY A 223 3.33 32.66 -26.99
C GLY A 223 3.84 34.05 -27.40
N ALA A 224 4.92 34.57 -26.83
CA ALA A 224 5.54 35.81 -27.30
C ALA A 224 7.05 35.85 -27.02
N VAL A 225 7.78 36.22 -28.08
CA VAL A 225 9.24 36.39 -28.24
C VAL A 225 9.99 35.15 -28.72
#